data_AF-A0AAN7TY42-F1
#
_entry.id   AF-A0AAN7TY42-F1
#
_cell.length_a   1.000
_cell.length_b   1.000
_cell.length_c   1.000
_cell.angle_alpha   90.00
_cell.angle_beta   90.00
_cell.angle_gamma   90.00
#
_symmetry.space_group_name_H-M   'P 1'
#
loop_
_entity.id
_entity.type
_entity.pdbx_description
1 polymer ?
#
loop_
_entity_poly.entity_id
_entity_poly.type
_entity_poly.pdbx_seq_one_letter_code
_entity_poly.pdbx_strand_id
1 'polypeptide(L)'
;MKFLSTTTIILFFILISSSLFVVKGQVDCVTQSNDASCVNYVYPLANITADINSLCVSMPYMPVCSIQQSCNQVSSTNGICDPFSILGDSCLHDMPGMSGCNNFKKLCASGSVVKQCSTVDSITNLPTTMQMWANIQSICTEMSMAGCEKCTKLNATCDVLPVYSTLCLAMPEMSQCANWTKMCQSTGNVLSSPISSGICTDTPTPATNCFSDPSDPKCTDYIYTSANSNTDISTLCKSMPYMTACSIQKSCSDASSTNGICAPFSILGDSCLHDMPGMSGCSNFKKLCASGSVVEQCSTVDSITNLPTTMQLFAGIKSICTEMAMDGCEKCSGNSPTTTCDVLPVYSALCMSMPDMSQCANWTKMCSSSGQLYDSQITSDYCVASTQDAVPIMRMYFHTGILDYILFKSWVPRTDRQFAGSWFAIFFFAIFFELEKTLRSILEKRWAPKKKDSDDDNLINSSLLKGSYPKFSYRDIIRGSLHAIELTCSYALMLVAMTFNVALFFAVIAGVLVGNILFGRYRNYTPRVTCCE
;
A
#
# COMPACT_ATOMS: atom_id res chain seq x y z
N MET A 1 1.18 59.63 8.95
CA MET A 1 2.27 59.32 9.88
C MET A 1 3.42 58.73 9.06
N LYS A 2 4.25 59.58 8.45
CA LYS A 2 5.60 59.99 8.90
C LYS A 2 6.60 58.84 9.05
N PHE A 3 7.51 58.76 8.08
CA PHE A 3 8.96 58.56 8.20
C PHE A 3 9.48 57.42 9.11
N LEU A 4 9.71 56.25 8.51
CA LEU A 4 10.91 55.44 8.80
C LEU A 4 11.65 55.29 7.46
N SER A 5 12.51 56.26 7.13
CA SER A 5 13.96 56.21 7.34
C SER A 5 14.66 55.32 6.30
N THR A 6 15.01 55.96 5.18
CA THR A 6 15.85 55.49 4.07
C THR A 6 17.20 54.90 4.50
N THR A 7 17.58 55.11 5.76
CA THR A 7 18.81 54.58 6.40
C THR A 7 18.79 53.07 6.59
N THR A 8 17.62 52.43 6.75
CA THR A 8 17.53 50.97 6.95
C THR A 8 17.74 50.18 5.66
N ILE A 9 17.38 50.77 4.51
CA ILE A 9 17.59 50.14 3.19
C ILE A 9 19.06 50.21 2.77
N ILE A 10 19.76 51.29 3.15
CA ILE A 10 21.18 51.45 2.87
C ILE A 10 22.03 50.49 3.73
N LEU A 11 21.66 50.24 4.99
CA LEU A 11 22.33 49.22 5.81
C LEU A 11 22.11 47.79 5.27
N PHE A 12 20.95 47.50 4.70
CA PHE A 12 20.68 46.19 4.10
C PHE A 12 21.47 45.99 2.80
N PHE A 13 21.63 47.04 1.98
CA PHE A 13 22.47 47.00 0.78
C PHE A 13 23.97 46.95 1.09
N ILE A 14 24.42 47.61 2.16
CA ILE A 14 25.84 47.54 2.58
C ILE A 14 26.17 46.15 3.14
N LEU A 15 25.26 45.51 3.89
CA LEU A 15 25.44 44.13 4.38
C LEU A 15 25.44 43.07 3.25
N ILE A 16 24.70 43.31 2.15
CA ILE A 16 24.75 42.45 0.95
C ILE A 16 26.02 42.71 0.12
N SER A 17 26.58 43.93 0.17
CA SER A 17 27.84 44.26 -0.54
C SER A 17 29.11 43.80 0.19
N SER A 18 29.05 43.54 1.51
CA SER A 18 30.16 42.95 2.27
C SER A 18 30.35 41.44 2.05
N SER A 19 29.42 40.78 1.35
CA SER A 19 29.54 39.37 0.94
C SER A 19 30.23 39.20 -0.42
N LEU A 20 30.61 40.30 -1.09
CA LEU A 20 31.23 40.31 -2.42
C LEU A 20 32.75 40.57 -2.37
N PHE A 21 33.40 40.34 -1.23
CA PHE A 21 34.85 40.26 -1.17
C PHE A 21 35.33 38.84 -1.50
N VAL A 22 35.83 38.70 -2.73
CA VAL A 22 36.89 37.76 -3.14
C VAL A 22 36.48 36.28 -3.20
N VAL A 23 35.71 35.90 -4.23
CA VAL A 23 35.89 34.57 -4.83
C VAL A 23 37.17 34.65 -5.67
N LYS A 24 38.32 34.36 -5.05
CA LYS A 24 39.45 33.83 -5.80
C LYS A 24 38.94 32.57 -6.49
N GLY A 25 39.09 32.50 -7.82
CA GLY A 25 38.61 31.38 -8.63
C GLY A 25 38.95 30.05 -7.96
N GLN A 26 37.91 29.29 -7.62
CA GLN A 26 38.06 27.97 -7.05
C GLN A 26 38.62 27.08 -8.17
N VAL A 27 39.90 26.72 -8.05
CA VAL A 27 40.57 25.82 -8.99
C VAL A 27 39.81 24.49 -8.97
N ASP A 28 39.33 24.06 -10.15
CA ASP A 28 38.70 22.75 -10.29
C ASP A 28 39.77 21.66 -10.30
N CYS A 29 39.96 21.03 -9.15
CA CYS A 29 40.98 19.99 -8.95
C CYS A 29 40.76 18.74 -9.82
N VAL A 30 39.59 18.55 -10.43
CA VAL A 30 39.35 17.45 -11.38
C VAL A 30 39.99 17.75 -12.74
N THR A 31 40.05 19.01 -13.15
CA THR A 31 40.63 19.43 -14.45
C THR A 31 42.03 20.04 -14.32
N GLN A 32 42.40 20.54 -13.14
CA GLN A 32 43.70 21.15 -12.81
C GLN A 32 44.31 20.48 -11.56
N SER A 33 44.61 19.19 -11.67
CA SER A 33 45.08 18.34 -10.56
C SER A 33 46.52 18.61 -10.09
N ASN A 34 47.27 19.45 -10.80
CA ASN A 34 48.65 19.84 -10.50
C ASN A 34 48.78 21.13 -9.67
N ASP A 35 47.67 21.81 -9.38
CA ASP A 35 47.68 23.02 -8.57
C ASP A 35 47.93 22.69 -7.09
N ALA A 36 48.83 23.43 -6.43
CA ALA A 36 49.21 23.21 -5.03
C ALA A 36 48.03 23.29 -4.04
N SER A 37 46.91 23.90 -4.41
CA SER A 37 45.68 23.93 -3.62
C SER A 37 44.94 22.59 -3.56
N CYS A 38 45.22 21.66 -4.48
CA CYS A 38 44.51 20.38 -4.62
C CYS A 38 45.12 19.23 -3.79
N VAL A 39 46.14 19.48 -2.96
CA VAL A 39 46.86 18.45 -2.20
C VAL A 39 45.94 17.64 -1.26
N ASN A 40 44.97 18.30 -0.63
CA ASN A 40 44.00 17.69 0.29
C ASN A 40 42.60 17.55 -0.33
N TYR A 41 42.49 17.66 -1.66
CA TYR A 41 41.21 17.47 -2.33
C TYR A 41 40.79 15.99 -2.26
N VAL A 42 39.52 15.76 -1.89
CA VAL A 42 38.90 14.43 -1.85
C VAL A 42 37.78 14.42 -2.89
N TYR A 43 37.86 13.48 -3.81
CA TYR A 43 36.84 13.28 -4.82
C TYR A 43 35.53 12.83 -4.17
N PRO A 44 34.40 13.55 -4.36
CA PRO A 44 33.16 13.25 -3.65
C PRO A 44 32.65 11.83 -3.93
N LEU A 45 32.22 11.13 -2.87
CA LEU A 45 31.69 9.76 -2.96
C LEU A 45 30.55 9.64 -3.97
N ALA A 46 29.65 10.62 -4.04
CA ALA A 46 28.56 10.63 -5.01
C ALA A 46 29.04 10.61 -6.48
N ASN A 47 30.15 11.31 -6.78
CA ASN A 47 30.72 11.33 -8.11
C ASN A 47 31.47 10.03 -8.42
N ILE A 48 32.15 9.45 -7.43
CA ILE A 48 32.81 8.13 -7.55
C ILE A 48 31.76 7.06 -7.89
N THR A 49 30.67 6.99 -7.15
CA THR A 49 29.60 6.02 -7.39
C THR A 49 28.93 6.26 -8.75
N ALA A 50 28.75 7.52 -9.17
CA ALA A 50 28.23 7.83 -10.50
C ALA A 50 29.17 7.38 -11.63
N ASP A 51 30.48 7.58 -11.49
CA ASP A 51 31.48 7.14 -12.45
C ASP A 51 31.50 5.60 -12.55
N ILE A 52 31.47 4.88 -11.42
CA ILE A 52 31.39 3.40 -11.41
C ILE A 52 30.09 2.91 -12.05
N ASN A 53 28.95 3.49 -11.68
CA ASN A 53 27.65 3.12 -12.26
C ASN A 53 27.62 3.38 -13.77
N SER A 54 28.25 4.46 -14.25
CA SER A 54 28.37 4.73 -15.69
C SER A 54 29.20 3.66 -16.41
N LEU A 55 30.24 3.10 -15.76
CA LEU A 55 31.02 2.00 -16.29
C LEU A 55 30.17 0.72 -16.36
N CYS A 56 29.49 0.37 -15.27
CA CYS A 56 28.67 -0.85 -15.19
C CYS A 56 27.42 -0.82 -16.07
N VAL A 57 26.84 0.35 -16.34
CA VAL A 57 25.76 0.48 -17.34
C VAL A 57 26.29 0.28 -18.77
N SER A 58 27.50 0.77 -19.05
CA SER A 58 28.10 0.64 -20.38
C SER A 58 28.59 -0.78 -20.65
N MET A 59 29.15 -1.44 -19.63
CA MET A 59 29.65 -2.81 -19.69
C MET A 59 29.35 -3.54 -18.36
N PRO A 60 28.19 -4.22 -18.26
CA PRO A 60 27.75 -4.86 -17.02
C PRO A 60 28.62 -6.06 -16.59
N TYR A 61 29.35 -6.66 -17.53
CA TYR A 61 30.14 -7.87 -17.34
C TYR A 61 31.56 -7.62 -16.78
N MET A 62 31.90 -6.38 -16.43
CA MET A 62 33.23 -6.05 -15.90
C MET A 62 33.44 -6.64 -14.50
N PRO A 63 34.65 -7.14 -14.17
CA PRO A 63 34.99 -7.64 -12.83
C PRO A 63 34.66 -6.66 -11.70
N VAL A 64 34.88 -5.37 -11.97
CA VAL A 64 34.68 -4.26 -11.02
C VAL A 64 33.20 -4.12 -10.61
N CYS A 65 32.26 -4.43 -11.52
CA CYS A 65 30.83 -4.38 -11.21
C CYS A 65 30.43 -5.50 -10.24
N SER A 66 30.99 -6.70 -10.43
CA SER A 66 30.82 -7.81 -9.50
C SER A 66 31.49 -7.53 -8.14
N ILE A 67 32.68 -6.91 -8.13
CA ILE A 67 33.37 -6.51 -6.89
C ILE A 67 32.54 -5.46 -6.12
N GLN A 68 32.02 -4.44 -6.80
CA GLN A 68 31.15 -3.43 -6.19
C GLN A 68 29.92 -4.08 -5.57
N GLN A 69 29.28 -5.03 -6.26
CA GLN A 69 28.15 -5.78 -5.74
C GLN A 69 28.55 -6.59 -4.49
N SER A 70 29.67 -7.32 -4.52
CA SER A 70 30.17 -8.09 -3.38
C SER A 70 30.49 -7.22 -2.17
N CYS A 71 31.14 -6.07 -2.37
CA CYS A 71 31.44 -5.12 -1.29
C CYS A 71 30.17 -4.52 -0.67
N ASN A 72 29.14 -4.24 -1.48
CA ASN A 72 27.83 -3.79 -0.99
C ASN A 72 27.12 -4.87 -0.18
N GLN A 73 27.25 -6.16 -0.54
CA GLN A 73 26.65 -7.25 0.24
C GLN A 73 27.24 -7.38 1.64
N VAL A 74 28.54 -7.13 1.81
CA VAL A 74 29.24 -7.22 3.11
C VAL A 74 29.32 -5.89 3.85
N SER A 75 28.69 -4.82 3.33
CA SER A 75 28.72 -3.46 3.89
C SER A 75 30.13 -2.94 4.24
N SER A 76 31.14 -3.35 3.47
CA SER A 76 32.53 -2.90 3.65
C SER A 76 32.85 -1.73 2.74
N THR A 77 33.54 -0.72 3.26
CA THR A 77 33.96 0.49 2.53
C THR A 77 35.46 0.78 2.66
N ASN A 78 36.23 -0.20 3.15
CA ASN A 78 37.66 -0.05 3.43
C ASN A 78 38.52 -0.94 2.51
N GLY A 79 39.73 -0.48 2.20
CA GLY A 79 40.71 -1.21 1.38
C GLY A 79 40.20 -1.43 -0.04
N ILE A 80 40.19 -2.68 -0.50
CA ILE A 80 39.67 -3.06 -1.84
C ILE A 80 38.20 -2.68 -2.03
N CYS A 81 37.42 -2.59 -0.95
CA CYS A 81 36.02 -2.18 -1.00
C CYS A 81 35.81 -0.66 -0.89
N ASP A 82 36.89 0.12 -0.82
CA ASP A 82 36.78 1.57 -0.94
C ASP A 82 36.33 1.93 -2.38
N PRO A 83 35.25 2.71 -2.55
CA PRO A 83 34.73 3.05 -3.86
C PRO A 83 35.75 3.75 -4.77
N PHE A 84 36.68 4.54 -4.22
CA PHE A 84 37.73 5.16 -5.02
C PHE A 84 38.76 4.14 -5.52
N SER A 85 39.06 3.13 -4.71
CA SER A 85 39.92 2.00 -5.09
C SER A 85 39.29 1.11 -6.16
N ILE A 86 37.98 0.83 -6.04
CA ILE A 86 37.19 0.10 -7.06
C ILE A 86 37.23 0.84 -8.42
N LEU A 87 37.04 2.16 -8.41
CA LEU A 87 37.15 2.99 -9.63
C LEU A 87 38.58 2.95 -10.19
N GLY A 88 39.59 3.00 -9.31
CA GLY A 88 41.00 2.89 -9.67
C GLY A 88 41.34 1.59 -10.39
N ASP A 89 40.85 0.45 -9.89
CA ASP A 89 41.08 -0.87 -10.51
C ASP A 89 40.56 -0.93 -11.95
N SER A 90 39.38 -0.39 -12.20
CA SER A 90 38.81 -0.31 -13.55
C SER A 90 39.66 0.56 -14.47
N CYS A 91 40.05 1.73 -13.99
CA CYS A 91 40.64 2.79 -14.81
C CYS A 91 42.15 2.68 -14.98
N LEU A 92 42.84 1.93 -14.11
CA LEU A 92 44.27 1.65 -14.20
C LEU A 92 44.57 0.34 -14.91
N HIS A 93 43.76 -0.71 -14.70
CA HIS A 93 44.13 -2.08 -15.09
C HIS A 93 43.24 -2.72 -16.15
N ASP A 94 41.93 -2.48 -16.15
CA ASP A 94 41.01 -3.18 -17.06
C ASP A 94 40.74 -2.40 -18.36
N MET A 95 40.05 -1.26 -18.27
CA MET A 95 39.60 -0.49 -19.45
C MET A 95 39.78 1.02 -19.27
N PRO A 96 41.01 1.54 -19.43
CA PRO A 96 41.32 2.95 -19.19
C PRO A 96 40.66 3.93 -20.19
N GLY A 97 40.03 3.45 -21.26
CA GLY A 97 39.47 4.27 -22.35
C GLY A 97 38.01 4.68 -22.18
N MET A 98 37.33 4.25 -21.11
CA MET A 98 35.90 4.47 -20.93
C MET A 98 35.55 5.86 -20.40
N SER A 99 34.34 6.31 -20.72
CA SER A 99 33.83 7.62 -20.28
C SER A 99 33.82 7.78 -18.76
N GLY A 100 33.48 6.73 -18.01
CA GLY A 100 33.51 6.73 -16.55
C GLY A 100 34.91 6.84 -15.93
N CYS A 101 35.98 6.64 -16.72
CA CYS A 101 37.36 6.81 -16.27
C CYS A 101 37.94 8.20 -16.58
N ASN A 102 37.20 9.06 -17.28
CA ASN A 102 37.70 10.37 -17.71
C ASN A 102 38.05 11.29 -16.54
N ASN A 103 37.21 11.31 -15.50
CA ASN A 103 37.43 12.15 -14.32
C ASN A 103 38.60 11.62 -13.49
N PHE A 104 38.63 10.30 -13.24
CA PHE A 104 39.73 9.64 -12.55
C PHE A 104 41.08 9.87 -13.22
N LYS A 105 41.15 9.75 -14.56
CA LYS A 105 42.40 9.98 -15.32
C LYS A 105 42.91 11.41 -15.25
N LYS A 106 42.01 12.41 -15.24
CA LYS A 106 42.42 13.81 -15.10
C LYS A 106 42.84 14.12 -13.66
N LEU A 107 42.13 13.55 -12.70
CA LEU A 107 42.42 13.69 -11.27
C LEU A 107 43.75 13.04 -10.89
N CYS A 108 44.04 11.84 -11.40
CA CYS A 108 45.23 11.05 -11.12
C CYS A 108 46.23 11.05 -12.28
N ALA A 109 46.31 12.15 -13.04
CA ALA A 109 47.28 12.31 -14.11
C ALA A 109 48.72 12.36 -13.58
N SER A 110 49.71 12.08 -14.45
CA SER A 110 51.13 12.21 -14.14
C SER A 110 51.47 13.65 -13.71
N GLY A 111 51.82 13.86 -12.44
CA GLY A 111 52.06 15.17 -11.85
C GLY A 111 50.91 15.75 -11.01
N SER A 112 49.84 14.98 -10.78
CA SER A 112 48.79 15.33 -9.81
C SER A 112 49.35 15.43 -8.40
N VAL A 113 48.94 16.45 -7.66
CA VAL A 113 49.30 16.63 -6.24
C VAL A 113 48.24 16.06 -5.29
N VAL A 114 47.15 15.50 -5.83
CA VAL A 114 46.02 14.95 -5.06
C VAL A 114 46.46 13.67 -4.32
N LYS A 115 46.49 13.72 -2.99
CA LYS A 115 46.92 12.58 -2.16
C LYS A 115 46.07 11.33 -2.32
N GLN A 116 44.77 11.48 -2.58
CA GLN A 116 43.84 10.36 -2.73
C GLN A 116 44.25 9.39 -3.86
N CYS A 117 44.91 9.88 -4.91
CA CYS A 117 45.41 9.05 -6.01
C CYS A 117 46.56 8.11 -5.59
N SER A 118 47.24 8.42 -4.48
CA SER A 118 48.32 7.58 -3.92
C SER A 118 47.82 6.56 -2.88
N THR A 119 46.54 6.61 -2.50
CA THR A 119 45.90 5.72 -1.52
C THR A 119 44.95 4.72 -2.18
N VAL A 120 45.07 4.53 -3.50
CA VAL A 120 44.28 3.54 -4.25
C VAL A 120 44.80 2.15 -3.88
N ASP A 121 44.01 1.41 -3.11
CA ASP A 121 44.32 0.03 -2.70
C ASP A 121 43.87 -0.95 -3.79
N SER A 122 44.59 -0.93 -4.91
CA SER A 122 44.25 -1.73 -6.09
C SER A 122 44.31 -3.24 -5.84
N ILE A 123 43.42 -4.00 -6.49
CA ILE A 123 43.48 -5.45 -6.49
C ILE A 123 44.74 -5.92 -7.21
N THR A 124 45.60 -6.60 -6.46
CA THR A 124 46.87 -7.09 -6.99
C THR A 124 46.62 -8.22 -8.00
N ASN A 125 47.19 -8.08 -9.20
CA ASN A 125 47.06 -9.04 -10.30
C ASN A 125 45.62 -9.27 -10.81
N LEU A 126 44.73 -8.26 -10.72
CA LEU A 126 43.40 -8.34 -11.32
C LEU A 126 43.51 -8.58 -12.84
N PRO A 127 43.01 -9.72 -13.38
CA PRO A 127 43.01 -9.95 -14.81
C PRO A 127 42.02 -9.01 -15.52
N THR A 128 42.29 -8.66 -16.77
CA THR A 128 41.34 -7.82 -17.54
C THR A 128 40.11 -8.62 -17.96
N THR A 129 39.00 -7.92 -18.22
CA THR A 129 37.74 -8.51 -18.71
C THR A 129 37.99 -9.41 -19.93
N MET A 130 38.84 -8.96 -20.87
CA MET A 130 39.17 -9.72 -22.08
C MET A 130 40.02 -10.97 -21.80
N GLN A 131 40.94 -10.89 -20.84
CA GLN A 131 41.75 -12.05 -20.42
C GLN A 131 40.89 -13.13 -19.76
N MET A 132 40.02 -12.73 -18.84
CA MET A 132 39.11 -13.66 -18.17
C MET A 132 38.14 -14.31 -19.17
N TRP A 133 37.57 -13.53 -20.09
CA TRP A 133 36.67 -14.07 -21.11
C TRP A 133 37.36 -15.08 -22.03
N ALA A 134 38.58 -14.79 -22.49
CA ALA A 134 39.36 -15.74 -23.29
C ALA A 134 39.65 -17.05 -22.54
N ASN A 135 39.97 -16.96 -21.24
CA ASN A 135 40.20 -18.14 -20.40
C ASN A 135 38.91 -18.96 -20.19
N ILE A 136 37.77 -18.30 -19.94
CA ILE A 136 36.46 -18.97 -19.85
C ILE A 136 36.15 -19.71 -21.15
N GLN A 137 36.35 -19.07 -22.32
CA GLN A 137 36.09 -19.72 -23.60
C GLN A 137 36.99 -20.93 -23.85
N SER A 138 38.28 -20.85 -23.50
CA SER A 138 39.20 -22.00 -23.60
C SER A 138 38.74 -23.16 -22.71
N ILE A 139 38.42 -22.90 -21.43
CA ILE A 139 37.93 -23.92 -20.49
C ILE A 139 36.65 -24.58 -21.01
N CYS A 140 35.68 -23.76 -21.42
CA CYS A 140 34.35 -24.23 -21.83
C CYS A 140 34.32 -24.90 -23.21
N THR A 141 35.37 -24.73 -24.03
CA THR A 141 35.50 -25.44 -25.32
C THR A 141 36.18 -26.80 -25.13
N GLU A 142 37.08 -26.91 -24.16
CA GLU A 142 37.81 -28.15 -23.85
C GLU A 142 37.00 -29.10 -22.95
N MET A 143 36.20 -28.56 -22.01
CA MET A 143 35.46 -29.33 -21.02
C MET A 143 34.07 -28.71 -20.73
N SER A 144 33.04 -29.56 -20.63
CA SER A 144 31.70 -29.11 -20.24
C SER A 144 31.58 -29.05 -18.71
N MET A 145 31.46 -27.84 -18.17
CA MET A 145 31.34 -27.58 -16.73
C MET A 145 30.14 -26.68 -16.42
N ALA A 146 29.63 -26.78 -15.20
CA ALA A 146 28.59 -25.89 -14.70
C ALA A 146 29.12 -24.43 -14.66
N GLY A 147 28.41 -23.51 -15.31
CA GLY A 147 28.83 -22.10 -15.45
C GLY A 147 29.18 -21.69 -16.88
N CYS A 148 29.58 -22.64 -17.73
CA CYS A 148 29.90 -22.37 -19.14
C CYS A 148 28.69 -21.88 -19.96
N GLU A 149 27.48 -22.30 -19.60
CA GLU A 149 26.24 -21.87 -20.25
C GLU A 149 25.98 -20.36 -20.09
N LYS A 150 26.46 -19.75 -18.99
CA LYS A 150 26.24 -18.33 -18.67
C LYS A 150 27.07 -17.39 -19.54
N CYS A 151 28.21 -17.86 -20.05
CA CYS A 151 29.20 -17.04 -20.75
C CYS A 151 29.48 -17.51 -22.19
N THR A 152 28.43 -17.86 -22.94
CA THR A 152 28.55 -18.20 -24.37
C THR A 152 28.75 -16.97 -25.26
N LYS A 153 28.28 -15.80 -24.84
CA LYS A 153 28.48 -14.48 -25.48
C LYS A 153 28.76 -13.43 -24.41
N LEU A 154 29.60 -12.45 -24.73
CA LEU A 154 29.87 -11.32 -23.83
C LEU A 154 28.65 -10.38 -23.82
N ASN A 155 27.80 -10.54 -22.80
CA ASN A 155 26.55 -9.80 -22.64
C ASN A 155 26.29 -9.56 -21.14
N ALA A 156 25.16 -8.92 -20.81
CA ALA A 156 24.77 -8.64 -19.43
C ALA A 156 24.49 -9.88 -18.55
N THR A 157 24.40 -11.07 -19.13
CA THR A 157 24.18 -12.32 -18.36
C THR A 157 25.48 -13.07 -18.05
N CYS A 158 26.61 -12.62 -18.61
CA CYS A 158 27.93 -13.19 -18.39
C CYS A 158 28.73 -12.32 -17.41
N ASP A 159 28.56 -12.55 -16.11
CA ASP A 159 29.44 -11.95 -15.10
C ASP A 159 30.79 -12.65 -15.13
N VAL A 160 31.77 -12.02 -15.78
CA VAL A 160 33.03 -12.67 -16.16
C VAL A 160 33.84 -13.10 -14.93
N LEU A 161 33.89 -12.28 -13.87
CA LEU A 161 34.66 -12.59 -12.67
C LEU A 161 34.05 -13.74 -11.84
N PRO A 162 32.76 -13.75 -11.48
CA PRO A 162 32.13 -14.88 -10.79
C PRO A 162 32.18 -16.19 -11.58
N VAL A 163 31.96 -16.15 -12.90
CA VAL A 163 32.00 -17.35 -13.74
C VAL A 163 33.42 -17.90 -13.82
N TYR A 164 34.42 -17.04 -14.05
CA TYR A 164 35.82 -17.46 -14.07
C TYR A 164 36.27 -18.04 -12.72
N SER A 165 35.86 -17.41 -11.61
CA SER A 165 36.15 -17.89 -10.26
C SER A 165 35.53 -19.26 -10.00
N THR A 166 34.27 -19.47 -10.41
CA THR A 166 33.58 -20.77 -10.26
C THR A 166 34.30 -21.89 -11.03
N LEU A 167 34.74 -21.61 -12.26
CA LEU A 167 35.45 -22.59 -13.09
C LEU A 167 36.82 -22.95 -12.49
N CYS A 168 37.56 -21.95 -12.00
CA CYS A 168 38.89 -22.15 -11.42
C CYS A 168 38.87 -22.73 -10.01
N LEU A 169 37.82 -22.49 -9.24
CA LEU A 169 37.61 -23.15 -7.95
C LEU A 169 37.35 -24.66 -8.11
N ALA A 170 36.59 -25.04 -9.13
CA ALA A 170 36.32 -26.45 -9.43
C ALA A 170 37.56 -27.24 -9.86
N MET A 171 38.49 -26.62 -10.59
CA MET A 171 39.77 -27.23 -11.00
C MET A 171 40.92 -26.19 -11.00
N PRO A 172 41.61 -26.00 -9.87
CA PRO A 172 42.60 -24.92 -9.71
C PRO A 172 43.93 -25.15 -10.44
N GLU A 173 44.25 -26.40 -10.78
CA GLU A 173 45.53 -26.80 -11.42
C GLU A 173 45.54 -26.61 -12.96
N MET A 174 44.49 -26.01 -13.53
CA MET A 174 44.41 -25.75 -14.96
C MET A 174 45.31 -24.58 -15.39
N SER A 175 45.95 -24.69 -16.56
CA SER A 175 46.83 -23.63 -17.08
C SER A 175 46.07 -22.31 -17.33
N GLN A 176 44.79 -22.42 -17.68
CA GLN A 176 43.86 -21.30 -17.89
C GLN A 176 43.50 -20.58 -16.58
N CYS A 177 43.76 -21.16 -15.41
CA CYS A 177 43.50 -20.58 -14.10
C CYS A 177 44.71 -19.89 -13.47
N ALA A 178 45.87 -19.87 -14.15
CA ALA A 178 47.11 -19.29 -13.62
C ALA A 178 46.97 -17.81 -13.19
N ASN A 179 46.15 -17.02 -13.91
CA ASN A 179 45.88 -15.62 -13.56
C ASN A 179 44.98 -15.50 -12.33
N TRP A 180 43.95 -16.35 -12.23
CA TRP A 180 43.11 -16.44 -11.04
C TRP A 180 43.91 -16.86 -9.80
N THR A 181 44.76 -17.88 -9.94
CA THR A 181 45.62 -18.35 -8.84
C THR A 181 46.57 -17.26 -8.36
N LYS A 182 47.12 -16.42 -9.25
CA LYS A 182 47.95 -15.26 -8.85
C LYS A 182 47.18 -14.18 -8.09
N MET A 183 45.92 -13.96 -8.45
CA MET A 183 45.04 -13.03 -7.73
C MET A 183 44.65 -13.57 -6.34
N CYS A 184 44.47 -14.88 -6.23
CA CYS A 184 44.04 -15.58 -5.02
C CYS A 184 45.19 -16.20 -4.18
N GLN A 185 46.44 -15.91 -4.51
CA GLN A 185 47.62 -16.32 -3.72
C GLN A 185 47.76 -15.50 -2.43
N SER A 186 48.58 -15.96 -1.48
CA SER A 186 48.87 -15.26 -0.22
C SER A 186 49.52 -13.87 -0.39
N THR A 187 50.07 -13.58 -1.57
CA THR A 187 50.56 -12.27 -1.98
C THR A 187 49.46 -11.34 -2.50
N GLY A 188 48.27 -11.86 -2.81
CA GLY A 188 47.11 -11.10 -3.25
C GLY A 188 46.32 -10.55 -2.06
N ASN A 189 45.84 -9.32 -2.19
CA ASN A 189 45.03 -8.65 -1.17
C ASN A 189 43.56 -9.13 -1.14
N VAL A 190 43.08 -9.86 -2.16
CA VAL A 190 41.69 -10.36 -2.21
C VAL A 190 41.45 -11.50 -1.22
N LEU A 191 42.42 -12.39 -1.02
CA LEU A 191 42.28 -13.54 -0.12
C LEU A 191 42.10 -13.14 1.35
N SER A 192 42.72 -12.03 1.76
CA SER A 192 42.59 -11.45 3.11
C SER A 192 41.44 -10.44 3.22
N SER A 193 40.67 -10.23 2.16
CA SER A 193 39.58 -9.25 2.11
C SER A 193 38.22 -9.87 2.46
N PRO A 194 37.22 -9.05 2.87
CA PRO A 194 35.85 -9.50 3.13
C PRO A 194 35.13 -10.12 1.92
N ILE A 195 35.64 -9.90 0.71
CA ILE A 195 35.06 -10.37 -0.55
C ILE A 195 35.73 -11.65 -1.08
N SER A 196 36.60 -12.29 -0.29
CA SER A 196 37.25 -13.56 -0.69
C SER A 196 36.23 -14.68 -0.98
N SER A 197 35.08 -14.67 -0.28
CA SER A 197 34.00 -15.63 -0.49
C SER A 197 33.33 -15.41 -1.86
N GLY A 198 33.30 -16.46 -2.68
CA GLY A 198 32.76 -16.42 -4.04
C GLY A 198 33.74 -15.94 -5.12
N ILE A 199 34.95 -15.51 -4.74
CA ILE A 199 36.03 -15.12 -5.67
C ILE A 199 37.25 -16.06 -5.55
N CYS A 200 37.79 -16.25 -4.34
CA CYS A 200 39.03 -17.00 -4.11
C CYS A 200 38.87 -18.29 -3.30
N THR A 201 37.74 -18.45 -2.61
CA THR A 201 37.49 -19.62 -1.76
C THR A 201 36.11 -20.20 -2.04
N ASP A 202 36.05 -21.51 -2.28
CA ASP A 202 34.80 -22.27 -2.30
C ASP A 202 34.32 -22.46 -0.86
N THR A 203 33.47 -21.54 -0.44
CA THR A 203 32.47 -21.77 0.61
C THR A 203 31.43 -20.68 0.45
N PRO A 204 30.19 -21.01 0.07
CA PRO A 204 29.08 -20.37 0.76
C PRO A 204 29.16 -20.85 2.21
N THR A 205 29.12 -19.92 3.17
CA THR A 205 28.11 -19.92 4.24
C THR A 205 28.46 -18.91 5.35
N PRO A 206 27.58 -17.93 5.64
CA PRO A 206 26.87 -17.95 6.91
C PRO A 206 26.11 -19.28 6.98
N ALA A 207 26.50 -20.13 7.93
CA ALA A 207 25.89 -21.39 8.31
C ALA A 207 25.76 -22.54 7.28
N THR A 208 26.42 -23.66 7.57
CA THR A 208 26.05 -25.04 7.18
C THR A 208 24.56 -25.12 6.87
N ASN A 209 24.18 -25.24 5.59
CA ASN A 209 22.80 -25.35 5.07
C ASN A 209 21.72 -25.52 6.16
N CYS A 210 21.29 -24.42 6.79
CA CYS A 210 20.41 -24.46 7.99
C CYS A 210 19.05 -25.09 7.71
N PHE A 211 18.73 -25.29 6.43
CA PHE A 211 17.57 -26.03 5.98
C PHE A 211 17.67 -27.55 6.23
N SER A 212 18.89 -28.09 6.39
CA SER A 212 19.15 -29.50 6.68
C SER A 212 19.48 -29.77 8.14
N ASP A 213 20.19 -28.87 8.82
CA ASP A 213 20.46 -28.93 10.26
C ASP A 213 20.31 -27.54 10.90
N PRO A 214 19.09 -27.15 11.31
CA PRO A 214 18.82 -25.86 11.94
C PRO A 214 19.36 -25.76 13.38
N SER A 215 19.88 -26.85 13.95
CA SER A 215 20.39 -26.89 15.33
C SER A 215 21.90 -26.63 15.39
N ASP A 216 22.59 -26.50 14.24
CA ASP A 216 24.01 -26.19 14.19
C ASP A 216 24.27 -24.78 14.76
N PRO A 217 25.15 -24.62 15.78
CA PRO A 217 25.51 -23.31 16.36
C PRO A 217 25.95 -22.25 15.34
N LYS A 218 26.37 -22.65 14.13
CA LYS A 218 26.71 -21.72 13.04
C LYS A 218 25.49 -21.04 12.42
N CYS A 219 24.29 -21.53 12.68
CA CYS A 219 23.02 -21.01 12.17
C CYS A 219 22.44 -19.85 12.99
N THR A 220 23.08 -19.45 14.09
CA THR A 220 22.54 -18.38 14.96
C THR A 220 22.38 -17.06 14.22
N ASP A 221 23.38 -16.65 13.43
CA ASP A 221 23.38 -15.41 12.66
C ASP A 221 22.75 -15.57 11.26
N TYR A 222 22.09 -16.70 10.98
CA TYR A 222 21.48 -16.93 9.68
C TYR A 222 20.24 -16.06 9.50
N ILE A 223 20.26 -15.18 8.49
CA ILE A 223 19.13 -14.32 8.14
C ILE A 223 18.48 -14.82 6.86
N TYR A 224 17.23 -15.25 6.97
CA TYR A 224 16.38 -15.52 5.84
C TYR A 224 15.92 -14.19 5.21
N THR A 225 16.36 -13.95 3.97
CA THR A 225 16.20 -12.66 3.30
C THR A 225 14.74 -12.36 2.95
N SER A 226 14.40 -11.06 2.91
CA SER A 226 13.08 -10.59 2.50
C SER A 226 12.70 -11.01 1.07
N ALA A 227 13.67 -11.15 0.16
CA ALA A 227 13.45 -11.65 -1.20
C ALA A 227 12.99 -13.11 -1.20
N ASN A 228 13.60 -13.96 -0.35
CA ASN A 228 13.20 -15.35 -0.20
C ASN A 228 11.81 -15.45 0.47
N SER A 229 11.56 -14.66 1.52
CA SER A 229 10.23 -14.59 2.16
C SER A 229 9.15 -14.16 1.19
N ASN A 230 9.38 -13.13 0.38
CA ASN A 230 8.42 -12.69 -0.62
C ASN A 230 8.16 -13.74 -1.71
N THR A 231 9.16 -14.54 -2.07
CA THR A 231 9.02 -15.64 -3.03
C THR A 231 8.16 -16.77 -2.46
N ASP A 232 8.39 -17.13 -1.20
CA ASP A 232 7.63 -18.16 -0.50
C ASP A 232 6.18 -17.70 -0.26
N ILE A 233 5.96 -16.45 0.16
CA ILE A 233 4.63 -15.86 0.28
C ILE A 233 3.93 -15.81 -1.09
N SER A 234 4.62 -15.38 -2.16
CA SER A 234 4.04 -15.38 -3.51
C SER A 234 3.62 -16.79 -3.96
N THR A 235 4.38 -17.82 -3.57
CA THR A 235 4.04 -19.22 -3.84
C THR A 235 2.79 -19.66 -3.07
N LEU A 236 2.65 -19.24 -1.81
CA LEU A 236 1.43 -19.45 -1.03
C LEU A 236 0.23 -18.75 -1.67
N CYS A 237 0.36 -17.47 -2.00
CA CYS A 237 -0.73 -16.67 -2.56
C CYS A 237 -1.13 -17.09 -3.98
N LYS A 238 -0.23 -17.66 -4.77
CA LYS A 238 -0.59 -18.31 -6.05
C LYS A 238 -1.42 -19.57 -5.85
N SER A 239 -1.17 -20.30 -4.77
CA SER A 239 -1.85 -21.56 -4.46
C SER A 239 -3.23 -21.32 -3.82
N MET A 240 -3.30 -20.39 -2.86
CA MET A 240 -4.53 -19.95 -2.20
C MET A 240 -4.54 -18.42 -2.07
N PRO A 241 -5.13 -17.69 -3.03
CA PRO A 241 -5.13 -16.23 -3.04
C PRO A 241 -5.92 -15.58 -1.90
N TYR A 242 -6.83 -16.32 -1.27
CA TYR A 242 -7.73 -15.85 -0.20
C TYR A 242 -7.20 -16.10 1.21
N MET A 243 -5.93 -16.48 1.36
CA MET A 243 -5.33 -16.68 2.68
C MET A 243 -5.10 -15.38 3.43
N THR A 244 -5.22 -15.43 4.75
CA THR A 244 -4.96 -14.31 5.68
C THR A 244 -3.65 -13.57 5.40
N ALA A 245 -2.56 -14.32 5.23
CA ALA A 245 -1.23 -13.75 4.96
C ALA A 245 -1.14 -12.97 3.64
N CYS A 246 -1.93 -13.36 2.63
CA CYS A 246 -1.95 -12.65 1.33
C CYS A 246 -2.67 -11.31 1.45
N SER A 247 -3.75 -11.27 2.23
CA SER A 247 -4.47 -10.02 2.54
C SER A 247 -3.56 -9.07 3.34
N ILE A 248 -2.86 -9.59 4.36
CA ILE A 248 -1.91 -8.81 5.17
C ILE A 248 -0.76 -8.29 4.30
N GLN A 249 -0.17 -9.12 3.44
CA GLN A 249 0.89 -8.69 2.51
C GLN A 249 0.43 -7.54 1.63
N LYS A 250 -0.82 -7.60 1.14
CA LYS A 250 -1.40 -6.53 0.33
C LYS A 250 -1.56 -5.23 1.14
N SER A 251 -2.18 -5.28 2.32
CA SER A 251 -2.35 -4.10 3.18
C SER A 251 -1.00 -3.49 3.61
N CYS A 252 0.00 -4.33 3.91
CA CYS A 252 1.36 -3.85 4.23
C CYS A 252 2.05 -3.20 3.03
N SER A 253 1.83 -3.72 1.81
CA SER A 253 2.35 -3.14 0.58
C SER A 253 1.68 -1.79 0.28
N ASP A 254 0.37 -1.70 0.50
CA ASP A 254 -0.40 -0.46 0.34
C ASP A 254 0.04 0.61 1.36
N ALA A 255 0.37 0.19 2.59
CA ALA A 255 0.92 1.05 3.64
C ALA A 255 2.43 1.37 3.48
N SER A 256 3.12 0.78 2.49
CA SER A 256 4.58 0.90 2.30
C SER A 256 5.41 0.59 3.56
N SER A 257 4.92 -0.34 4.40
CA SER A 257 5.57 -0.72 5.65
C SER A 257 6.23 -2.10 5.52
N THR A 258 7.46 -2.24 6.02
CA THR A 258 8.25 -3.49 5.98
C THR A 258 8.77 -3.93 7.34
N ASN A 259 8.26 -3.32 8.42
CA ASN A 259 8.72 -3.54 9.79
C ASN A 259 7.64 -4.21 10.66
N GLY A 260 8.06 -4.89 11.73
CA GLY A 260 7.16 -5.57 12.68
C GLY A 260 6.33 -6.67 12.00
N ILE A 261 5.00 -6.59 12.15
CA ILE A 261 4.07 -7.52 11.49
C ILE A 261 4.09 -7.43 9.96
N CYS A 262 4.53 -6.30 9.40
CA CYS A 262 4.67 -6.11 7.96
C CYS A 262 6.03 -6.55 7.43
N ALA A 263 6.92 -7.07 8.29
CA ALA A 263 8.15 -7.69 7.81
C ALA A 263 7.80 -8.97 7.03
N PRO A 264 8.37 -9.19 5.83
CA PRO A 264 8.07 -10.38 5.03
C PRO A 264 8.29 -11.70 5.77
N PHE A 265 9.24 -11.74 6.71
CA PHE A 265 9.45 -12.94 7.52
C PHE A 265 8.33 -13.16 8.55
N SER A 266 7.81 -12.10 9.16
CA SER A 266 6.68 -12.15 10.10
C SER A 266 5.39 -12.61 9.41
N ILE A 267 5.09 -12.06 8.23
CA ILE A 267 3.93 -12.46 7.41
C ILE A 267 4.01 -13.96 7.03
N LEU A 268 5.21 -14.42 6.67
CA LEU A 268 5.43 -15.84 6.39
C LEU A 268 5.23 -16.70 7.66
N GLY A 269 5.72 -16.22 8.81
CA GLY A 269 5.53 -16.83 10.12
C GLY A 269 4.05 -16.98 10.49
N ASP A 270 3.25 -15.92 10.32
CA ASP A 270 1.81 -15.92 10.58
C ASP A 270 1.08 -17.04 9.81
N SER A 271 1.39 -17.16 8.51
CA SER A 271 0.84 -18.20 7.64
C SER A 271 1.25 -19.61 8.07
N CYS A 272 2.54 -19.79 8.35
CA CYS A 272 3.14 -21.10 8.55
C CYS A 272 3.04 -21.63 9.99
N LEU A 273 2.84 -20.75 10.97
CA LEU A 273 2.63 -21.12 12.38
C LEU A 273 1.15 -21.33 12.70
N HIS A 274 0.25 -20.50 12.16
CA HIS A 274 -1.14 -20.45 12.61
C HIS A 274 -2.17 -20.94 11.57
N ASP A 275 -2.01 -20.64 10.29
CA ASP A 275 -3.07 -20.86 9.29
C ASP A 275 -2.94 -22.23 8.58
N MET A 276 -1.87 -22.44 7.80
CA MET A 276 -1.71 -23.60 6.91
C MET A 276 -0.25 -24.11 6.88
N PRO A 277 0.19 -24.82 7.92
CA PRO A 277 1.59 -25.26 8.06
C PRO A 277 2.02 -26.33 7.03
N GLY A 278 1.11 -26.85 6.20
CA GLY A 278 1.35 -27.97 5.28
C GLY A 278 1.70 -27.58 3.83
N MET A 279 1.68 -26.29 3.48
CA MET A 279 1.87 -25.85 2.10
C MET A 279 3.33 -25.79 1.67
N SER A 280 3.58 -25.89 0.36
CA SER A 280 4.93 -25.87 -0.22
C SER A 280 5.70 -24.58 0.11
N GLY A 281 5.03 -23.43 0.14
CA GLY A 281 5.64 -22.16 0.53
C GLY A 281 6.03 -22.07 2.01
N CYS A 282 5.54 -22.97 2.87
CA CYS A 282 5.97 -23.06 4.28
C CYS A 282 7.11 -24.06 4.50
N SER A 283 7.54 -24.78 3.46
CA SER A 283 8.52 -25.87 3.61
C SER A 283 9.88 -25.38 4.10
N ASN A 284 10.36 -24.24 3.60
CA ASN A 284 11.61 -23.61 4.01
C ASN A 284 11.52 -23.06 5.44
N PHE A 285 10.44 -22.34 5.75
CA PHE A 285 10.19 -21.81 7.09
C PHE A 285 10.14 -22.92 8.14
N LYS A 286 9.44 -24.03 7.87
CA LYS A 286 9.38 -25.18 8.78
C LYS A 286 10.73 -25.85 9.02
N LYS A 287 11.58 -25.92 7.99
CA LYS A 287 12.93 -26.48 8.13
C LYS A 287 13.81 -25.59 9.00
N LEU A 288 13.73 -24.27 8.80
CA LEU A 288 14.52 -23.30 9.54
C LEU A 288 14.04 -23.11 10.98
N CYS A 289 12.73 -23.01 11.19
CA CYS A 289 12.11 -22.77 12.49
C CYS A 289 11.57 -24.06 13.12
N ALA A 290 12.23 -25.18 12.89
CA ALA A 290 11.90 -26.45 13.54
C ALA A 290 12.14 -26.36 15.07
N SER A 291 11.45 -27.19 15.85
CA SER A 291 11.66 -27.30 17.29
C SER A 291 13.12 -27.67 17.61
N GLY A 292 13.86 -26.75 18.24
CA GLY A 292 15.30 -26.91 18.53
C GLY A 292 16.24 -26.10 17.63
N SER A 293 15.71 -25.32 16.68
CA SER A 293 16.50 -24.40 15.87
C SER A 293 17.20 -23.33 16.70
N VAL A 294 18.45 -23.02 16.35
CA VAL A 294 19.25 -21.94 16.98
C VAL A 294 19.19 -20.62 16.19
N VAL A 295 18.42 -20.57 15.10
CA VAL A 295 18.25 -19.36 14.26
C VAL A 295 17.51 -18.28 15.05
N GLU A 296 18.18 -17.15 15.33
CA GLU A 296 17.62 -16.08 16.16
C GLU A 296 16.33 -15.50 15.55
N GLN A 297 16.29 -15.36 14.23
CA GLN A 297 15.15 -14.81 13.49
C GLN A 297 13.83 -15.57 13.74
N CYS A 298 13.89 -16.88 14.00
CA CYS A 298 12.71 -17.70 14.29
C CYS A 298 12.13 -17.45 15.69
N SER A 299 12.93 -16.92 16.62
CA SER A 299 12.52 -16.59 17.98
C SER A 299 11.99 -15.16 18.13
N THR A 300 12.40 -14.26 17.22
CA THR A 300 12.01 -12.85 17.18
C THR A 300 10.91 -12.57 16.14
N VAL A 301 10.18 -13.60 15.70
CA VAL A 301 9.08 -13.42 14.74
C VAL A 301 7.96 -12.62 15.40
N ASP A 302 7.70 -11.43 14.86
CA ASP A 302 6.55 -10.61 15.24
C ASP A 302 5.27 -11.18 14.62
N SER A 303 4.87 -12.39 15.02
CA SER A 303 3.64 -13.04 14.56
C SER A 303 2.42 -12.45 15.24
N ILE A 304 1.33 -12.24 14.52
CA ILE A 304 0.03 -11.78 15.02
C ILE A 304 -0.55 -12.82 15.98
N THR A 305 -0.52 -12.49 17.27
CA THR A 305 -1.08 -13.35 18.31
C THR A 305 -2.59 -13.54 18.11
N ASN A 306 -3.06 -14.79 18.15
CA ASN A 306 -4.46 -15.19 17.92
C ASN A 306 -5.00 -14.96 16.50
N LEU A 307 -4.13 -14.96 15.47
CA LEU A 307 -4.60 -14.95 14.09
C LEU A 307 -5.49 -16.17 13.80
N PRO A 308 -6.77 -16.00 13.43
CA PRO A 308 -7.65 -17.11 13.12
C PRO A 308 -7.27 -17.73 11.77
N THR A 309 -7.47 -19.03 11.60
CA THR A 309 -7.17 -19.68 10.33
C THR A 309 -8.15 -19.25 9.23
N THR A 310 -7.72 -19.31 7.97
CA THR A 310 -8.54 -19.02 6.79
C THR A 310 -9.87 -19.78 6.83
N MET A 311 -9.85 -21.04 7.31
CA MET A 311 -11.04 -21.87 7.43
C MET A 311 -11.95 -21.44 8.59
N GLN A 312 -11.39 -20.99 9.71
CA GLN A 312 -12.17 -20.43 10.82
C GLN A 312 -12.84 -19.12 10.42
N LEU A 313 -12.14 -18.25 9.70
CA LEU A 313 -12.68 -17.00 9.17
C LEU A 313 -13.82 -17.26 8.19
N PHE A 314 -13.62 -18.17 7.23
CA PHE A 314 -14.67 -18.52 6.27
C PHE A 314 -15.91 -19.13 6.94
N ALA A 315 -15.72 -19.99 7.95
CA ALA A 315 -16.83 -20.53 8.74
C ALA A 315 -17.57 -19.43 9.51
N GLY A 316 -16.84 -18.46 10.08
CA GLY A 316 -17.41 -17.28 10.74
C GLY A 316 -18.25 -16.43 9.78
N ILE A 317 -17.71 -16.11 8.60
CA ILE A 317 -18.43 -15.40 7.54
C ILE A 317 -19.72 -16.14 7.18
N LYS A 318 -19.63 -17.45 6.91
CA LYS A 318 -20.81 -18.26 6.53
C LYS A 318 -21.87 -18.27 7.63
N SER A 319 -21.46 -18.38 8.89
CA SER A 319 -22.39 -18.33 10.04
C SER A 319 -23.12 -17.00 10.10
N ILE A 320 -22.38 -15.89 10.03
CA ILE A 320 -22.93 -14.53 10.04
C ILE A 320 -23.90 -14.34 8.88
N CYS A 321 -23.46 -14.67 7.66
CA CYS A 321 -24.23 -14.47 6.44
C CYS A 321 -25.46 -15.39 6.30
N THR A 322 -25.51 -16.49 7.05
CA THR A 322 -26.68 -17.38 7.11
C THR A 322 -27.74 -16.85 8.07
N GLU A 323 -27.32 -16.28 9.20
CA GLU A 323 -28.24 -15.69 10.18
C GLU A 323 -28.76 -14.32 9.75
N MET A 324 -27.91 -13.52 9.09
CA MET A 324 -28.24 -12.18 8.65
C MET A 324 -27.53 -11.79 7.36
N ALA A 325 -28.30 -11.32 6.38
CA ALA A 325 -27.76 -10.80 5.13
C ALA A 325 -27.18 -9.40 5.36
N MET A 326 -25.85 -9.31 5.42
CA MET A 326 -25.11 -8.05 5.50
C MET A 326 -24.33 -7.79 4.20
N ASP A 327 -24.01 -6.52 3.95
CA ASP A 327 -23.13 -6.14 2.85
C ASP A 327 -21.74 -6.77 3.02
N GLY A 328 -21.22 -7.40 1.97
CA GLY A 328 -19.97 -8.16 1.98
C GLY A 328 -20.18 -9.68 1.94
N CYS A 329 -21.35 -10.18 2.36
CA CYS A 329 -21.69 -11.60 2.29
C CYS A 329 -21.74 -12.14 0.85
N GLU A 330 -22.08 -11.28 -0.12
CA GLU A 330 -22.11 -11.62 -1.55
C GLU A 330 -20.75 -12.03 -2.11
N LYS A 331 -19.65 -11.51 -1.52
CA LYS A 331 -18.28 -11.81 -1.96
C LYS A 331 -17.88 -13.25 -1.66
N CYS A 332 -18.50 -13.84 -0.63
CA CYS A 332 -18.23 -15.17 -0.09
C CYS A 332 -19.41 -16.14 -0.26
N SER A 333 -20.15 -16.01 -1.36
CA SER A 333 -21.26 -16.90 -1.69
C SER A 333 -20.75 -18.27 -2.19
N GLY A 334 -20.68 -19.27 -1.30
CA GLY A 334 -20.31 -20.63 -1.69
C GLY A 334 -20.06 -21.57 -0.52
N ASN A 335 -19.69 -22.81 -0.84
CA ASN A 335 -19.27 -23.80 0.16
C ASN A 335 -17.76 -23.79 0.45
N SER A 336 -16.98 -23.07 -0.35
CA SER A 336 -15.54 -22.92 -0.20
C SER A 336 -15.12 -21.47 -0.51
N PRO A 337 -14.00 -20.99 0.07
CA PRO A 337 -13.44 -19.70 -0.29
C PRO A 337 -13.04 -19.67 -1.77
N THR A 338 -13.43 -18.60 -2.46
CA THR A 338 -13.07 -18.33 -3.86
C THR A 338 -12.08 -17.17 -3.92
N THR A 339 -11.48 -16.93 -5.08
CA THR A 339 -10.58 -15.77 -5.30
C THR A 339 -11.27 -14.41 -5.11
N THR A 340 -12.62 -14.38 -5.16
CA THR A 340 -13.43 -13.19 -4.89
C THR A 340 -13.72 -12.98 -3.41
N CYS A 341 -13.56 -14.02 -2.59
CA CYS A 341 -13.79 -14.02 -1.15
C CYS A 341 -12.46 -13.90 -0.42
N ASP A 342 -11.97 -12.68 -0.25
CA ASP A 342 -10.85 -12.44 0.64
C ASP A 342 -11.34 -12.51 2.09
N VAL A 343 -11.01 -13.60 2.79
CA VAL A 343 -11.67 -13.96 4.05
C VAL A 343 -11.34 -12.98 5.18
N LEU A 344 -10.12 -12.46 5.24
CA LEU A 344 -9.70 -11.63 6.37
C LEU A 344 -10.34 -10.23 6.33
N PRO A 345 -10.30 -9.49 5.21
CA PRO A 345 -10.99 -8.20 5.10
C PRO A 345 -12.51 -8.33 5.19
N VAL A 346 -13.11 -9.37 4.58
CA VAL A 346 -14.57 -9.55 4.62
C VAL A 346 -15.03 -9.87 6.04
N TYR A 347 -14.39 -10.81 6.72
CA TYR A 347 -14.74 -11.12 8.12
C TYR A 347 -14.53 -9.92 9.04
N SER A 348 -13.42 -9.21 8.88
CA SER A 348 -13.12 -8.01 9.66
C SER A 348 -14.18 -6.92 9.43
N ALA A 349 -14.61 -6.68 8.18
CA ALA A 349 -15.66 -5.72 7.86
C ALA A 349 -17.02 -6.09 8.48
N LEU A 350 -17.38 -7.38 8.45
CA LEU A 350 -18.61 -7.86 9.08
C LEU A 350 -18.57 -7.65 10.60
N CYS A 351 -17.46 -8.01 11.24
CA CYS A 351 -17.30 -7.87 12.69
C CYS A 351 -17.12 -6.42 13.16
N MET A 352 -16.49 -5.55 12.36
CA MET A 352 -16.45 -4.12 12.64
C MET A 352 -17.85 -3.48 12.58
N SER A 353 -18.75 -4.02 11.76
CA SER A 353 -20.13 -3.53 11.66
C SER A 353 -20.95 -3.86 12.91
N MET A 354 -20.71 -5.03 13.52
CA MET A 354 -21.35 -5.43 14.79
C MET A 354 -20.36 -6.23 15.65
N PRO A 355 -19.59 -5.56 16.53
CA PRO A 355 -18.52 -6.20 17.30
C PRO A 355 -19.02 -7.15 18.40
N ASP A 356 -20.23 -6.93 18.93
CA ASP A 356 -20.79 -7.69 20.06
C ASP A 356 -21.38 -9.06 19.68
N MET A 357 -21.15 -9.52 18.45
CA MET A 357 -21.64 -10.82 17.98
C MET A 357 -20.80 -11.97 18.51
N SER A 358 -21.45 -13.09 18.87
CA SER A 358 -20.77 -14.30 19.31
C SER A 358 -19.83 -14.87 18.23
N GLN A 359 -20.20 -14.70 16.96
CA GLN A 359 -19.41 -15.11 15.79
C GLN A 359 -18.14 -14.26 15.60
N CYS A 360 -18.02 -13.11 16.27
CA CYS A 360 -16.89 -12.17 16.18
C CYS A 360 -15.91 -12.26 17.36
N ALA A 361 -16.02 -13.31 18.19
CA ALA A 361 -15.13 -13.52 19.33
C ALA A 361 -13.64 -13.68 18.92
N ASN A 362 -13.37 -14.34 17.79
CA ASN A 362 -12.01 -14.51 17.27
C ASN A 362 -11.45 -13.18 16.75
N TRP A 363 -12.27 -12.40 16.03
CA TRP A 363 -11.90 -11.05 15.60
C TRP A 363 -11.57 -10.15 16.79
N THR A 364 -12.39 -10.17 17.84
CA THR A 364 -12.18 -9.37 19.06
C THR A 364 -10.86 -9.71 19.76
N LYS A 365 -10.45 -10.98 19.76
CA LYS A 365 -9.15 -11.42 20.31
C LYS A 365 -7.97 -10.92 19.47
N MET A 366 -8.08 -11.04 18.15
CA MET A 366 -7.08 -10.56 17.20
C MET A 366 -6.91 -9.03 17.29
N CYS A 367 -8.03 -8.30 17.44
CA CYS A 367 -8.10 -6.84 17.51
C CYS A 367 -8.10 -6.27 18.93
N SER A 368 -7.57 -7.01 19.91
CA SER A 368 -7.46 -6.49 21.28
C SER A 368 -6.54 -5.26 21.32
N SER A 369 -6.85 -4.29 22.20
CA SER A 369 -6.13 -3.00 22.31
C SER A 369 -4.67 -3.11 22.75
N SER A 370 -4.17 -4.33 22.99
CA SER A 370 -2.79 -4.66 23.32
C SER A 370 -2.17 -5.63 22.30
N GLY A 371 -2.84 -5.84 21.16
CA GLY A 371 -2.41 -6.78 20.13
C GLY A 371 -1.51 -6.11 19.09
N GLN A 372 -0.53 -6.86 18.57
CA GLN A 372 0.42 -6.38 17.55
C GLN A 372 -0.26 -5.82 16.29
N LEU A 373 -1.46 -6.31 15.94
CA LEU A 373 -2.24 -5.80 14.81
C LEU A 373 -2.85 -4.42 15.10
N TYR A 374 -3.27 -4.16 16.34
CA TYR A 374 -3.90 -2.91 16.74
C TYR A 374 -2.91 -1.74 16.74
N ASP A 375 -1.67 -2.00 17.17
CA ASP A 375 -0.57 -1.02 17.22
C ASP A 375 0.12 -0.80 15.85
N SER A 376 -0.29 -1.56 14.83
CA SER A 376 0.31 -1.52 13.50
C SER A 376 -0.31 -0.46 12.58
N GLN A 377 0.38 -0.17 11.48
CA GLN A 377 -0.11 0.75 10.45
C GLN A 377 -1.31 0.23 9.65
N ILE A 378 -1.60 -1.08 9.72
CA ILE A 378 -2.73 -1.73 9.02
C ILE A 378 -3.97 -1.90 9.92
N THR A 379 -3.97 -1.34 11.13
CA THR A 379 -5.11 -1.41 12.07
C THR A 379 -6.42 -0.89 11.46
N SER A 380 -6.35 0.13 10.60
CA SER A 380 -7.52 0.72 9.92
C SER A 380 -8.23 -0.22 8.95
N ASP A 381 -7.54 -1.25 8.49
CA ASP A 381 -8.09 -2.19 7.49
C ASP A 381 -8.84 -3.34 8.17
N TYR A 382 -8.49 -3.66 9.43
CA TYR A 382 -8.95 -4.87 10.11
C TYR A 382 -9.61 -4.63 11.47
N CYS A 383 -9.15 -3.67 12.27
CA CYS A 383 -9.57 -3.49 13.66
C CYS A 383 -10.32 -2.19 13.94
N VAL A 384 -10.01 -1.12 13.21
CA VAL A 384 -10.62 0.18 13.39
C VAL A 384 -11.27 0.61 12.09
N ALA A 385 -12.59 0.76 12.07
CA ALA A 385 -13.29 1.24 10.88
C ALA A 385 -12.77 2.65 10.48
N SER A 386 -12.21 2.77 9.28
CA SER A 386 -11.89 4.07 8.70
C SER A 386 -13.18 4.92 8.59
N THR A 387 -13.10 6.21 8.88
CA THR A 387 -14.27 7.12 8.84
C THR A 387 -14.90 7.24 7.45
N GLN A 388 -14.16 6.88 6.39
CA GLN A 388 -14.60 6.91 5.00
C GLN A 388 -15.50 5.71 4.63
N ASP A 389 -15.28 4.53 5.23
CA ASP A 389 -15.99 3.29 4.89
C ASP A 389 -16.83 2.70 6.03
N ALA A 390 -16.89 3.36 7.19
CA ALA A 390 -17.68 2.91 8.33
C ALA A 390 -19.15 2.63 7.92
N VAL A 391 -19.60 1.40 8.19
CA VAL A 391 -20.98 0.96 7.95
C VAL A 391 -21.84 1.43 9.12
N PRO A 392 -22.97 2.11 8.87
CA PRO A 392 -23.92 2.50 9.91
C PRO A 392 -24.46 1.32 10.71
N ILE A 393 -24.43 1.43 12.04
CA ILE A 393 -25.00 0.44 12.95
C ILE A 393 -26.47 0.77 13.15
N MET A 394 -27.38 -0.10 12.72
CA MET A 394 -28.82 0.07 12.95
C MET A 394 -29.14 -0.18 14.43
N ARG A 395 -29.61 0.85 15.13
CA ARG A 395 -29.99 0.79 16.55
C ARG A 395 -31.51 0.88 16.66
N MET A 396 -32.12 -0.05 17.40
CA MET A 396 -33.56 -0.05 17.68
C MET A 396 -33.92 0.73 18.96
N TYR A 397 -33.28 1.88 19.17
CA TYR A 397 -33.54 2.79 20.29
C TYR A 397 -33.09 4.21 19.93
N PHE A 398 -33.67 5.23 20.56
CA PHE A 398 -33.32 6.61 20.27
C PHE A 398 -31.84 6.90 20.54
N HIS A 399 -31.13 7.37 19.51
CA HIS A 399 -29.71 7.65 19.59
C HIS A 399 -29.34 8.98 18.92
N THR A 400 -28.15 9.49 19.27
CA THR A 400 -27.59 10.76 18.79
C THR A 400 -26.41 10.53 17.85
N GLY A 401 -26.43 9.41 17.12
CA GLY A 401 -25.40 9.10 16.13
C GLY A 401 -25.46 10.08 14.95
N ILE A 402 -24.32 10.27 14.28
CA ILE A 402 -24.25 11.07 13.06
C ILE A 402 -24.25 10.23 11.78
N LEU A 403 -24.01 8.92 11.89
CA LEU A 403 -23.73 8.02 10.79
C LEU A 403 -24.86 6.98 10.71
N ASP A 404 -25.87 7.28 9.89
CA ASP A 404 -27.08 6.46 9.66
C ASP A 404 -27.48 6.45 8.18
N TYR A 405 -28.13 5.38 7.73
CA TYR A 405 -28.71 5.31 6.38
C TYR A 405 -30.00 6.14 6.30
N ILE A 406 -30.05 7.11 5.39
CA ILE A 406 -31.23 7.96 5.16
C ILE A 406 -31.89 7.56 3.85
N LEU A 407 -32.93 6.71 3.94
CA LEU A 407 -33.77 6.22 2.82
C LEU A 407 -33.04 5.36 1.76
N PHE A 408 -31.78 5.67 1.43
CA PHE A 408 -30.95 5.00 0.44
C PHE A 408 -29.57 4.65 1.02
N LYS A 409 -28.97 3.55 0.53
CA LYS A 409 -27.62 3.11 0.90
C LYS A 409 -26.54 4.16 0.61
N SER A 410 -26.71 4.95 -0.45
CA SER A 410 -25.76 6.00 -0.84
C SER A 410 -25.88 7.27 -0.01
N TRP A 411 -27.01 7.49 0.67
CA TRP A 411 -27.24 8.70 1.46
C TRP A 411 -26.90 8.44 2.93
N VAL A 412 -25.61 8.59 3.24
CA VAL A 412 -25.06 8.45 4.60
C VAL A 412 -24.25 9.70 4.93
N PRO A 413 -24.68 10.52 5.91
CA PRO A 413 -23.85 11.60 6.42
C PRO A 413 -22.67 11.02 7.22
N ARG A 414 -21.45 11.37 6.83
CA ARG A 414 -20.21 10.97 7.54
C ARG A 414 -19.57 12.12 8.31
N THR A 415 -20.01 13.35 8.05
CA THR A 415 -19.51 14.58 8.67
C THR A 415 -20.65 15.39 9.25
N ASP A 416 -20.38 16.18 10.28
CA ASP A 416 -21.38 17.05 10.91
C ASP A 416 -22.04 18.01 9.92
N ARG A 417 -21.30 18.46 8.91
CA ARG A 417 -21.83 19.33 7.83
C ARG A 417 -22.79 18.59 6.92
N GLN A 418 -22.45 17.36 6.52
CA GLN A 418 -23.35 16.52 5.74
C GLN A 418 -24.59 16.15 6.54
N PHE A 419 -24.43 15.88 7.84
CA PHE A 419 -25.55 15.59 8.74
C PHE A 419 -26.49 16.78 8.88
N ALA A 420 -25.95 17.99 9.10
CA ALA A 420 -26.73 19.22 9.12
C ALA A 420 -27.46 19.45 7.78
N GLY A 421 -26.80 19.19 6.66
CA GLY A 421 -27.43 19.23 5.33
C GLY A 421 -28.61 18.28 5.19
N SER A 422 -28.45 17.03 5.64
CA SER A 422 -29.53 16.03 5.65
C SER A 422 -30.70 16.44 6.54
N TRP A 423 -30.41 17.03 7.71
CA TRP A 423 -31.44 17.57 8.61
C TRP A 423 -32.31 18.62 7.91
N PHE A 424 -31.68 19.60 7.25
CA PHE A 424 -32.40 20.62 6.48
C PHE A 424 -33.17 20.02 5.30
N ALA A 425 -32.58 19.06 4.59
CA ALA A 425 -33.24 18.39 3.47
C ALA A 425 -34.54 17.70 3.91
N ILE A 426 -34.50 16.94 5.01
CA ILE A 426 -35.68 16.27 5.59
C ILE A 426 -36.69 17.29 6.10
N PHE A 427 -36.24 18.35 6.76
CA PHE A 427 -37.11 19.43 7.23
C PHE A 427 -37.89 20.09 6.09
N PHE A 428 -37.23 20.45 4.99
CA PHE A 428 -37.89 21.02 3.81
C PHE A 428 -38.77 20.00 3.08
N PHE A 429 -38.36 18.72 3.05
CA PHE A 429 -39.16 17.66 2.47
C PHE A 429 -40.48 17.45 3.25
N ALA A 430 -40.45 17.56 4.58
CA ALA A 430 -41.64 17.53 5.42
C ALA A 430 -42.57 18.74 5.19
N ILE A 431 -42.02 19.94 4.93
CA ILE A 431 -42.81 21.12 4.54
C ILE A 431 -43.45 20.90 3.16
N PHE A 432 -42.71 20.33 2.20
CA PHE A 432 -43.21 20.02 0.87
C PHE A 432 -44.36 19.01 0.93
N PHE A 433 -44.28 18.01 1.80
CA PHE A 433 -45.36 17.06 2.04
C PHE A 433 -46.66 17.75 2.52
N GLU A 434 -46.58 18.72 3.44
CA GLU A 434 -47.77 19.48 3.86
C GLU A 434 -48.31 20.43 2.78
N LEU A 435 -47.44 20.98 1.93
CA LEU A 435 -47.84 21.75 0.74
C LEU A 435 -48.63 20.87 -0.24
N GLU A 436 -48.15 19.67 -0.52
CA GLU A 436 -48.80 18.73 -1.45
C GLU A 436 -50.20 18.33 -0.95
N LYS A 437 -50.32 17.96 0.34
CA LYS A 437 -51.61 17.68 0.97
C LYS A 437 -52.59 18.85 0.82
N THR A 438 -52.08 20.07 0.97
CA THR A 438 -52.86 21.29 0.84
C THR A 438 -53.30 21.51 -0.62
N LEU A 439 -52.40 21.31 -1.58
CA LEU A 439 -52.70 21.40 -3.01
C LEU A 439 -53.80 20.41 -3.41
N ARG A 440 -53.70 19.16 -2.94
CA ARG A 440 -54.75 18.15 -3.15
C ARG A 440 -56.10 18.63 -2.60
N SER A 441 -56.13 19.10 -1.35
CA SER A 441 -57.34 19.61 -0.71
C SER A 441 -57.98 20.77 -1.49
N ILE A 442 -57.17 21.69 -2.02
CA ILE A 442 -57.65 22.82 -2.84
C ILE A 442 -58.24 22.32 -4.17
N LEU A 443 -57.57 21.37 -4.83
CA LEU A 443 -58.05 20.80 -6.10
C LEU A 443 -59.36 20.03 -5.91
N GLU A 444 -59.49 19.26 -4.82
CA GLU A 444 -60.73 18.57 -4.47
C GLU A 444 -61.90 19.55 -4.30
N LYS A 445 -61.69 20.66 -3.59
CA LYS A 445 -62.71 21.70 -3.45
C LYS A 445 -63.06 22.38 -4.78
N ARG A 446 -62.07 22.59 -5.65
CA ARG A 446 -62.29 23.19 -6.98
C ARG A 446 -63.06 22.25 -7.90
N TRP A 447 -62.92 20.95 -7.74
CA TRP A 447 -63.63 19.93 -8.51
C TRP A 447 -64.94 19.49 -7.84
N ALA A 448 -65.27 20.01 -6.66
CA ALA A 448 -66.55 19.78 -6.03
C ALA A 448 -67.68 20.33 -6.93
N PRO A 449 -68.70 19.53 -7.25
CA PRO A 449 -69.82 20.00 -8.06
C PRO A 449 -70.55 21.14 -7.33
N LYS A 450 -70.82 22.24 -8.03
CA LYS A 450 -71.71 23.29 -7.50
C LYS A 450 -73.10 22.67 -7.29
N LYS A 451 -73.62 22.75 -6.07
CA LYS A 451 -75.01 22.41 -5.78
C LYS A 451 -75.89 23.35 -6.62
N LYS A 452 -76.67 22.82 -7.57
CA LYS A 452 -77.78 23.57 -8.16
C LYS A 452 -78.87 23.56 -7.08
N ASP A 453 -79.20 24.72 -6.54
CA ASP A 453 -80.47 24.87 -5.83
C ASP A 453 -81.56 24.75 -6.90
N SER A 454 -82.12 23.54 -6.99
CA SER A 454 -83.33 23.26 -7.74
C SER A 454 -84.29 22.75 -6.69
N ASP A 455 -85.10 23.68 -6.19
CA ASP A 455 -86.37 23.40 -5.55
C ASP A 455 -87.16 22.51 -6.50
N ASP A 456 -87.22 21.22 -6.20
CA ASP A 456 -88.29 20.34 -6.65
C ASP A 456 -88.34 19.17 -5.68
N ASP A 457 -89.13 19.38 -4.62
CA ASP A 457 -89.73 18.31 -3.84
C ASP A 457 -90.54 17.41 -4.76
N ASN A 458 -89.97 16.27 -5.17
CA ASN A 458 -90.75 15.09 -5.47
C ASN A 458 -89.95 13.83 -5.14
N LEU A 459 -90.31 13.27 -3.99
CA LEU A 459 -89.84 12.02 -3.43
C LEU A 459 -90.18 10.81 -4.32
N ILE A 460 -89.16 9.97 -4.49
CA ILE A 460 -89.21 8.50 -4.59
C ILE A 460 -89.90 7.93 -5.84
N ASN A 461 -89.07 7.43 -6.77
CA ASN A 461 -89.33 6.13 -7.38
C ASN A 461 -88.05 5.44 -7.91
N SER A 462 -87.74 4.30 -7.28
CA SER A 462 -87.17 3.09 -7.88
C SER A 462 -85.97 3.24 -8.85
N SER A 463 -84.76 3.07 -8.30
CA SER A 463 -83.77 2.12 -8.81
C SER A 463 -82.54 2.11 -7.90
N LEU A 464 -82.42 1.07 -7.06
CA LEU A 464 -81.30 0.87 -6.14
C LEU A 464 -79.92 0.71 -6.86
N LEU A 465 -79.94 0.55 -8.20
CA LEU A 465 -78.77 0.42 -9.08
C LEU A 465 -78.92 1.21 -10.39
N LYS A 466 -79.54 2.40 -10.35
CA LYS A 466 -79.46 3.36 -11.47
C LYS A 466 -78.76 4.63 -11.00
N GLY A 467 -77.55 4.44 -10.50
CA GLY A 467 -76.59 5.52 -10.32
C GLY A 467 -75.98 5.84 -11.67
N SER A 468 -76.19 7.05 -12.18
CA SER A 468 -75.31 7.59 -13.22
C SER A 468 -73.91 7.66 -12.62
N TYR A 469 -73.06 6.70 -12.95
CA TYR A 469 -71.66 6.75 -12.54
C TYR A 469 -71.05 8.01 -13.16
N PRO A 470 -70.33 8.84 -12.38
CA PRO A 470 -69.64 9.98 -12.96
C PRO A 470 -68.71 9.45 -14.06
N LYS A 471 -68.80 10.04 -15.26
CA LYS A 471 -67.94 9.66 -16.37
C LYS A 471 -66.48 9.90 -15.96
N PHE A 472 -65.63 8.90 -16.19
CA PHE A 472 -64.20 9.00 -15.94
C PHE A 472 -63.64 10.25 -16.63
N SER A 473 -63.09 11.15 -15.83
CA SER A 473 -62.51 12.40 -16.32
C SER A 473 -61.01 12.42 -16.07
N TYR A 474 -60.27 13.21 -16.85
CA TYR A 474 -58.85 13.47 -16.62
C TYR A 474 -58.55 13.98 -15.18
N ARG A 475 -59.54 14.60 -14.53
CA ARG A 475 -59.45 15.02 -13.11
C ARG A 475 -59.27 13.84 -12.15
N ASP A 476 -59.86 12.69 -12.45
CA ASP A 476 -59.75 11.49 -11.62
C ASP A 476 -58.33 10.90 -11.70
N ILE A 477 -57.66 11.02 -12.85
CA ILE A 477 -56.24 10.67 -13.00
C ILE A 477 -55.37 11.59 -12.15
N ILE A 478 -55.59 12.91 -12.21
CA ILE A 478 -54.79 13.86 -11.40
C ILE A 478 -55.03 13.66 -9.91
N ARG A 479 -56.28 13.41 -9.50
CA ARG A 479 -56.62 13.05 -8.11
C ARG A 479 -55.86 11.80 -7.66
N GLY A 480 -55.86 10.76 -8.49
CA GLY A 480 -55.16 9.51 -8.21
C GLY A 480 -53.64 9.70 -8.12
N SER A 481 -53.05 10.47 -9.03
CA SER A 481 -51.59 10.71 -9.02
C SER A 481 -51.15 11.51 -7.80
N LEU A 482 -51.87 12.57 -7.43
CA LEU A 482 -51.59 13.33 -6.20
C LEU A 482 -51.74 12.46 -4.95
N HIS A 483 -52.70 11.53 -4.92
CA HIS A 483 -52.82 10.60 -3.80
C HIS A 483 -51.63 9.63 -3.72
N ALA A 484 -51.15 9.14 -4.86
CA ALA A 484 -50.01 8.25 -4.91
C ALA A 484 -48.71 8.94 -4.45
N ILE A 485 -48.49 10.19 -4.85
CA ILE A 485 -47.33 11.00 -4.42
C ILE A 485 -47.43 11.27 -2.91
N GLU A 486 -48.60 11.68 -2.41
CA GLU A 486 -48.84 11.91 -0.98
C GLU A 486 -48.48 10.66 -0.14
N LEU A 487 -48.94 9.48 -0.56
CA LEU A 487 -48.63 8.23 0.14
C LEU A 487 -47.12 7.94 0.10
N THR A 488 -46.47 8.15 -1.04
CA THR A 488 -45.03 7.93 -1.22
C THR A 488 -44.22 8.83 -0.28
N CYS A 489 -44.54 10.13 -0.23
CA CYS A 489 -43.91 11.08 0.68
C CYS A 489 -44.17 10.74 2.16
N SER A 490 -45.40 10.32 2.50
CA SER A 490 -45.75 9.91 3.86
C SER A 490 -44.92 8.70 4.33
N TYR A 491 -44.80 7.67 3.49
CA TYR A 491 -43.99 6.50 3.83
C TYR A 491 -42.49 6.83 3.86
N ALA A 492 -42.00 7.71 2.99
CA ALA A 492 -40.60 8.14 3.03
C ALA A 492 -40.27 8.87 4.36
N LEU A 493 -41.12 9.79 4.82
CA LEU A 493 -40.94 10.46 6.11
C LEU A 493 -41.07 9.49 7.29
N MET A 494 -41.96 8.50 7.20
CA MET A 494 -42.09 7.44 8.20
C MET A 494 -40.82 6.58 8.26
N LEU A 495 -40.24 6.19 7.12
CA LEU A 495 -38.97 5.45 7.07
C LEU A 495 -37.83 6.23 7.71
N VAL A 496 -37.78 7.55 7.50
CA VAL A 496 -36.80 8.42 8.17
C VAL A 496 -37.01 8.43 9.69
N ALA A 497 -38.26 8.52 10.17
CA ALA A 497 -38.53 8.48 11.62
C ALA A 497 -38.19 7.13 12.26
N MET A 498 -38.30 6.03 11.50
CA MET A 498 -37.94 4.67 11.93
C MET A 498 -36.42 4.43 12.03
N THR A 499 -35.59 5.41 11.67
CA THR A 499 -34.13 5.35 11.91
C THR A 499 -33.75 5.54 13.38
N PHE A 500 -34.70 5.92 14.25
CA PHE A 500 -34.47 6.22 15.68
C PHE A 500 -33.40 7.29 15.97
N ASN A 501 -32.98 8.06 14.97
CA ASN A 501 -32.10 9.20 15.17
C ASN A 501 -32.88 10.40 15.71
N VAL A 502 -32.50 10.89 16.90
CA VAL A 502 -33.22 11.96 17.60
C VAL A 502 -33.29 13.23 16.76
N ALA A 503 -32.19 13.62 16.10
CA ALA A 503 -32.15 14.86 15.34
C ALA A 503 -33.00 14.80 14.06
N LEU A 504 -32.95 13.67 13.34
CA LEU A 504 -33.78 13.45 12.14
C LEU A 504 -35.26 13.35 12.49
N PHE A 505 -35.60 12.69 13.60
CA PHE A 505 -36.97 12.61 14.11
C PHE A 505 -37.54 14.01 14.40
N PHE A 506 -36.77 14.85 15.09
CA PHE A 506 -37.17 16.25 15.32
C PHE A 506 -37.21 17.07 14.03
N ALA A 507 -36.37 16.79 13.02
CA ALA A 507 -36.44 17.43 11.71
C ALA A 507 -37.81 17.19 11.04
N VAL A 508 -38.28 15.94 11.07
CA VAL A 508 -39.59 15.55 10.51
C VAL A 508 -40.72 16.27 11.27
N ILE A 509 -40.74 16.20 12.60
CA ILE A 509 -41.80 16.85 13.40
C ILE A 509 -41.80 18.37 13.21
N ALA A 510 -40.62 19.00 13.28
CA ALA A 510 -40.51 20.44 13.11
C ALA A 510 -40.94 20.87 11.70
N GLY A 511 -40.57 20.10 10.66
CA GLY A 511 -40.96 20.39 9.29
C GLY A 511 -42.46 20.26 9.06
N VAL A 512 -43.10 19.20 9.58
CA VAL A 512 -44.56 19.04 9.51
C VAL A 512 -45.28 20.15 10.28
N LEU A 513 -44.78 20.51 11.48
CA LEU A 513 -45.36 21.60 12.28
C LEU A 513 -45.31 22.93 11.51
N VAL A 514 -44.14 23.30 10.98
CA VAL A 514 -43.95 24.53 10.22
C VAL A 514 -44.77 24.51 8.94
N GLY A 515 -44.77 23.39 8.21
CA GLY A 515 -45.56 23.21 6.99
C GLY A 515 -47.07 23.40 7.25
N ASN A 516 -47.58 22.83 8.34
CA ASN A 516 -48.98 23.00 8.72
C ASN A 516 -49.30 24.44 9.16
N ILE A 517 -48.40 25.16 9.83
CA ILE A 517 -48.58 26.58 10.16
C ILE A 517 -48.66 27.44 8.88
N LEU A 518 -47.79 27.19 7.90
CA LEU A 518 -47.74 27.95 6.66
C LEU A 518 -48.94 27.68 5.74
N PHE A 519 -49.29 26.40 5.57
CA PHE A 519 -50.25 25.97 4.55
C PHE A 519 -51.60 25.50 5.09
N GLY A 520 -51.69 25.15 6.38
CA GLY A 520 -52.90 24.61 7.00
C GLY A 520 -54.12 25.53 6.89
N ARG A 521 -53.92 26.86 6.89
CA ARG A 521 -55.00 27.83 6.66
C ARG A 521 -55.67 27.68 5.28
N TYR A 522 -54.90 27.29 4.26
CA TYR A 522 -55.44 27.15 2.90
C TYR A 522 -56.21 25.83 2.71
N ARG A 523 -55.93 24.79 3.51
CA ARG A 523 -56.74 23.55 3.51
C ARG A 523 -58.20 23.82 3.86
N ASN A 524 -58.48 24.80 4.71
CA ASN A 524 -59.85 25.14 5.13
C ASN A 524 -60.44 26.35 4.41
N TYR A 525 -59.66 27.08 3.62
CA TYR A 525 -60.16 28.22 2.86
C TYR A 525 -61.25 27.76 1.87
N THR A 526 -62.46 28.25 2.07
CA THR A 526 -63.53 28.27 1.07
C THR A 526 -63.62 29.71 0.58
N PRO A 527 -63.48 29.97 -0.74
CA PRO A 527 -63.68 31.32 -1.23
C PRO A 527 -65.11 31.73 -0.89
N ARG A 528 -65.28 32.80 -0.10
CA ARG A 528 -66.58 33.43 0.03
C ARG A 528 -66.96 33.90 -1.36
N VAL A 529 -68.01 33.30 -1.92
CA VAL A 529 -68.69 33.88 -3.07
C VAL A 529 -69.25 35.21 -2.58
N THR A 530 -68.57 36.32 -2.91
CA THR A 530 -69.21 37.63 -2.88
C THR A 530 -70.26 37.60 -3.97
N CYS A 531 -71.51 37.34 -3.58
CA CYS A 531 -72.64 37.70 -4.41
C CYS A 531 -72.54 39.21 -4.64
N CYS A 532 -72.35 39.64 -5.88
CA CYS A 532 -72.71 40.99 -6.26
C CYS A 532 -74.24 41.08 -6.15
N GLU A 533 -74.71 42.13 -5.48
CA GLU A 533 -76.11 42.60 -5.55
C GLU A 533 -76.53 42.90 -6.99
#